data_AF-A0A9E1N8T5-F1
#
_entry.id   AF-A0A9E1N8T5-F1
#
_cell.length_a   1.000
_cell.length_b   1.000
_cell.length_c   1.000
_cell.angle_alpha   90.00
_cell.angle_beta   90.00
_cell.angle_gamma   90.00
#
_symmetry.space_group_name_H-M   'P 1'
#
loop_
_entity.id
_entity.type
_entity.pdbx_description
1 polymer ?
#
loop_
_entity_poly.entity_id
_entity_poly.type
_entity_poly.pdbx_seq_one_letter_code
_entity_poly.pdbx_strand_id
1 'polypeptide(L)'
;GRTHQIRVHLSYLGHPVIGDTVYGGGMTAARRRDVGTDTEQLVSDLNRQALHAKLLGFRHPGTGQQHHFESQIPYEINALICSLEKI
;
A
#
# COMPACT_ATOMS: atom_id res chain seq x y z
N GLY A 1 -14.61 -1.52 8.27
CA GLY A 1 -13.75 -0.37 8.59
C GLY A 1 -13.41 -0.32 10.06
N ARG A 2 -12.69 -1.33 10.57
CA ARG A 2 -12.09 -1.31 11.91
C ARG A 2 -10.72 -0.63 11.85
N THR A 3 -10.23 -0.14 12.99
CA THR A 3 -8.88 0.44 13.09
C THR A 3 -7.84 -0.54 12.55
N HIS A 4 -6.97 -0.07 11.66
CA HIS A 4 -5.89 -0.84 11.04
C HIS A 4 -6.33 -2.14 10.32
N GLN A 5 -7.61 -2.29 9.96
CA GLN A 5 -8.17 -3.57 9.51
C GLN A 5 -7.33 -4.23 8.40
N ILE A 6 -7.05 -3.53 7.29
CA ILE A 6 -6.25 -4.09 6.17
C ILE A 6 -4.84 -4.48 6.64
N ARG A 7 -4.17 -3.61 7.40
CA ARG A 7 -2.79 -3.79 7.86
C ARG A 7 -2.64 -5.03 8.74
N VAL A 8 -3.53 -5.18 9.72
CA VAL A 8 -3.54 -6.34 10.64
C VAL A 8 -3.84 -7.63 9.91
N HIS A 9 -4.83 -7.64 9.02
CA HIS A 9 -5.20 -8.86 8.29
C HIS A 9 -4.07 -9.33 7.38
N LEU A 10 -3.45 -8.40 6.65
CA LEU A 10 -2.34 -8.72 5.76
C LEU A 10 -1.11 -9.22 6.54
N SER A 11 -0.78 -8.59 7.67
CA SER A 11 0.29 -9.06 8.55
C SER A 11 0.00 -10.43 9.16
N TYR A 12 -1.22 -10.67 9.62
CA TYR A 12 -1.67 -11.97 10.15
C TYR A 12 -1.53 -13.11 9.12
N LEU A 13 -1.77 -12.81 7.85
CA LEU A 13 -1.57 -13.77 6.74
C LEU A 13 -0.11 -13.94 6.33
N GLY A 14 0.85 -13.26 6.97
CA GLY A 14 2.27 -13.31 6.61
C GLY A 14 2.67 -12.38 5.46
N HIS A 15 1.78 -11.52 5.01
CA HIS A 15 1.97 -10.59 3.89
C HIS A 15 1.80 -9.12 4.33
N PRO A 16 2.58 -8.61 5.31
CA PRO A 16 2.41 -7.25 5.81
C PRO A 16 2.62 -6.20 4.72
N VAL A 17 1.90 -5.09 4.84
CA VAL A 17 1.97 -3.95 3.91
C VAL A 17 3.37 -3.33 3.96
N ILE A 18 3.99 -3.09 2.80
CA ILE A 18 5.31 -2.44 2.72
C ILE A 18 5.29 -1.06 3.38
N GLY A 19 6.33 -0.71 4.14
CA GLY A 19 6.44 0.58 4.84
C GLY A 19 5.62 0.66 6.13
N ASP A 20 4.95 -0.42 6.53
CA ASP A 20 4.23 -0.49 7.81
C ASP A 20 5.18 -0.72 8.99
N THR A 21 5.47 0.33 9.75
CA THR A 21 6.37 0.29 10.91
C THR A 21 5.82 -0.45 12.12
N VAL A 22 4.51 -0.73 12.17
CA VAL A 22 3.85 -1.35 13.34
C VAL A 22 3.65 -2.84 13.13
N TYR A 23 3.27 -3.27 11.93
CA TYR A 23 2.87 -4.66 11.65
C TYR A 23 3.87 -5.43 10.78
N GLY A 24 5.14 -5.02 10.76
CA GLY A 24 6.22 -5.78 10.12
C GLY A 24 6.36 -5.55 8.62
N GLY A 25 6.02 -4.35 8.14
CA GLY A 25 6.10 -3.93 6.74
C GLY A 25 7.49 -3.60 6.20
N GLY A 26 8.55 -3.82 6.99
CA GLY A 26 9.92 -3.66 6.55
C GLY A 26 10.40 -4.80 5.63
N MET A 27 11.48 -4.56 4.88
CA MET A 27 12.09 -5.62 4.07
C MET A 27 12.96 -6.56 4.90
N THR A 28 12.58 -7.84 4.91
CA THR A 28 13.42 -8.91 5.46
C THR A 28 14.68 -9.11 4.62
N ALA A 29 15.74 -9.65 5.22
CA ALA A 29 16.98 -9.96 4.50
C ALA A 29 16.78 -10.94 3.32
N ALA A 30 15.77 -11.82 3.41
CA ALA A 30 15.39 -12.69 2.30
C ALA A 30 14.82 -11.89 1.13
N ARG A 31 13.81 -11.06 1.38
CA ARG A 31 13.19 -10.22 0.34
C ARG A 31 14.19 -9.25 -0.29
N ARG A 32 15.19 -8.75 0.47
CA ARG A 32 16.27 -7.90 -0.04
C ARG A 32 17.19 -8.58 -1.04
N ARG A 33 17.38 -9.90 -0.93
CA ARG A 33 18.16 -10.64 -1.93
C ARG A 33 17.38 -10.85 -3.22
N ASP A 34 16.06 -10.94 -3.11
CA ASP A 34 15.18 -11.22 -4.25
C ASP A 34 14.84 -9.94 -5.04
N VAL A 35 15.11 -8.75 -4.48
CA VAL A 35 14.89 -7.47 -5.15
C VAL A 35 16.20 -6.76 -5.47
N GLY A 36 16.25 -6.05 -6.59
CA GLY A 36 17.41 -5.21 -6.94
C GLY A 36 17.57 -4.00 -6.00
N THR A 37 18.78 -3.43 -5.97
CA THR A 37 19.15 -2.27 -5.13
C THR A 37 18.21 -1.07 -5.30
N ASP A 38 17.73 -0.82 -6.51
CA ASP A 38 16.84 0.29 -6.81
C ASP A 38 15.48 0.13 -6.10
N THR A 39 14.96 -1.10 -6.06
CA THR A 39 13.69 -1.41 -5.39
C THR A 39 13.87 -1.33 -3.88
N GLU A 40 14.99 -1.82 -3.35
CA GLU A 40 15.30 -1.69 -1.92
C GLU A 40 15.33 -0.22 -1.47
N GLN A 41 15.96 0.65 -2.28
CA GLN A 41 16.01 2.08 -1.99
C GLN A 41 14.61 2.71 -1.99
N LEU A 42 13.76 2.39 -2.98
CA LEU A 42 12.37 2.87 -3.03
C LEU A 42 11.55 2.44 -1.81
N VAL A 43 11.77 1.22 -1.30
CA VAL A 43 11.10 0.75 -0.08
C VAL A 43 11.63 1.48 1.16
N SER A 44 12.94 1.74 1.24
CA SER A 44 13.55 2.48 2.34
C SER A 44 13.08 3.94 2.39
N ASP A 45 12.91 4.57 1.23
CA ASP A 45 12.49 5.97 1.10
C ASP A 45 10.97 6.15 1.33
N LEU A 46 10.22 5.04 1.36
CA LEU A 46 8.79 5.04 1.59
C LEU A 46 8.46 5.31 3.07
N ASN A 47 8.26 6.58 3.43
CA ASN A 47 7.96 7.04 4.79
C ASN A 47 6.52 6.76 5.27
N ARG A 48 5.80 5.83 4.64
CA ARG A 48 4.42 5.48 4.96
C ARG A 48 4.08 4.06 4.49
N GLN A 49 2.97 3.52 4.97
CA GLN A 49 2.44 2.28 4.39
C GLN A 49 2.09 2.45 2.91
N ALA A 50 2.46 1.47 2.08
CA ALA A 50 2.05 1.29 0.69
C ALA A 50 0.56 0.91 0.59
N LEU A 51 -0.29 1.76 1.17
CA LEU A 51 -1.74 1.62 1.23
C LEU A 51 -2.36 2.94 0.76
N HIS A 52 -3.30 2.85 -0.18
CA HIS A 52 -3.95 4.02 -0.77
C HIS A 52 -5.43 3.71 -1.04
N ALA A 53 -6.32 4.60 -0.61
CA ALA A 53 -7.74 4.50 -0.91
C ALA A 53 -8.00 5.12 -2.29
N LYS A 54 -8.04 4.28 -3.32
CA LYS A 54 -8.14 4.69 -4.73
C LYS A 54 -9.53 5.15 -5.14
N LEU A 55 -10.58 4.54 -4.60
CA LEU A 55 -11.97 4.77 -4.99
C LEU A 55 -12.87 4.83 -3.75
N LEU A 56 -13.78 5.80 -3.74
CA LEU A 56 -14.84 5.93 -2.75
C LEU A 56 -16.18 6.01 -3.49
N GLY A 57 -17.04 5.01 -3.26
CA GLY A 57 -18.39 4.96 -3.79
C GLY A 57 -19.41 4.96 -2.66
N PHE A 58 -20.44 5.81 -2.75
CA PHE A 58 -21.56 5.78 -1.81
C PHE A 58 -22.83 6.38 -2.40
N ARG A 59 -23.97 6.00 -1.82
CA ARG A 59 -25.26 6.62 -2.11
C ARG A 59 -25.37 7.92 -1.31
N HIS A 60 -25.51 9.05 -1.98
CA HIS A 60 -25.61 10.35 -1.32
C HIS A 60 -26.87 10.38 -0.41
N PRO A 61 -26.73 10.76 0.87
CA PRO A 61 -27.81 10.59 1.84
C PRO A 61 -29.00 11.51 1.59
N GLY A 62 -28.80 12.68 0.98
CA GLY A 62 -29.89 13.62 0.68
C GLY A 62 -30.60 13.35 -0.65
N THR A 63 -29.86 12.98 -1.69
CA THR A 63 -30.40 12.83 -3.07
C THR A 63 -30.67 11.38 -3.44
N GLY A 64 -30.11 10.42 -2.71
CA GLY A 64 -30.20 9.00 -3.04
C GLY A 64 -29.43 8.59 -4.30
N GLN A 65 -28.68 9.49 -4.93
CA GLN A 65 -27.89 9.21 -6.14
C GLN A 65 -26.58 8.48 -5.78
N GLN A 66 -26.06 7.68 -6.72
CA GLN A 66 -24.75 7.05 -6.56
C GLN A 66 -23.66 8.06 -6.91
N HIS A 67 -22.70 8.24 -6.00
CA HIS A 67 -21.52 9.05 -6.24
C HIS A 67 -20.28 8.16 -6.21
N HIS A 68 -19.33 8.47 -7.09
CA HIS A 68 -18.03 7.83 -7.18
C HIS A 68 -16.96 8.91 -7.21
N PHE A 69 -15.93 8.73 -6.39
CA PHE A 69 -14.76 9.57 -6.32
C PHE A 69 -13.54 8.70 -6.50
N GLU A 70 -12.58 9.18 -7.28
CA GLU A 70 -11.31 8.50 -7.49
C GLU A 70 -10.15 9.45 -7.21
N SER A 71 -9.06 8.90 -6.69
CA SER A 71 -7.79 9.61 -6.49
C SER A 71 -6.69 9.00 -7.34
N GLN A 72 -5.68 9.76 -7.71
CA GLN A 72 -4.50 9.20 -8.39
C GLN A 72 -3.63 8.44 -7.38
N ILE A 73 -3.00 7.35 -7.83
CA ILE A 73 -2.02 6.63 -6.99
C ILE A 73 -0.84 7.58 -6.76
N PRO A 74 -0.41 7.79 -5.49
CA PRO A 74 0.71 8.65 -5.19
C PRO A 74 1.99 8.18 -5.85
N TYR A 75 2.83 9.14 -6.26
CA TYR A 75 4.03 8.90 -7.05
C TYR A 75 4.94 7.84 -6.42
N GLU A 76 5.17 7.91 -5.12
CA GLU A 76 6.04 7.00 -4.39
C GLU A 76 5.55 5.54 -4.42
N ILE A 77 4.23 5.31 -4.34
CA ILE A 77 3.66 3.97 -4.48
C ILE A 77 3.77 3.51 -5.93
N ASN A 78 3.49 4.39 -6.89
CA ASN A 78 3.54 4.04 -8.31
C ASN A 78 4.97 3.70 -8.76
N ALA A 79 5.97 4.47 -8.31
CA ALA A 79 7.38 4.20 -8.57
C ALA A 79 7.80 2.82 -8.02
N LEU A 80 7.35 2.48 -6.81
CA LEU A 80 7.59 1.15 -6.23
C LEU A 80 6.93 0.03 -7.04
N ILE A 81 5.68 0.19 -7.47
CA ILE A 81 4.98 -0.77 -8.34
C ILE A 81 5.78 -0.98 -9.63
N CYS A 82 6.14 0.10 -10.33
CA CYS A 82 6.90 0.01 -11.57
C CYS A 82 8.30 -0.62 -11.39
N SER A 83 8.89 -0.54 -10.20
CA SER A 83 10.16 -1.20 -9.91
C SER A 83 9.98 -2.70 -9.68
N LEU A 84 8.93 -3.09 -8.95
CA LEU A 84 8.59 -4.48 -8.65
C LEU A 84 8.16 -5.27 -9.90
N GLU A 85 7.46 -4.64 -10.84
CA GLU A 85 7.02 -5.28 -12.10
C GLU A 85 8.16 -5.63 -13.06
N LYS A 86 9.38 -5.13 -12.81
CA LYS A 86 10.57 -5.39 -13.63
C LYS A 86 11.38 -6.60 -13.16
N ILE A 87 11.05 -7.14 -11.99
CA ILE A 87 11.70 -8.30 -11.36
C ILE A 87 10.94 -9.55 -11.76
#